data_AF-H7G1Q5-F1
#
_entry.id   AF-H7G1Q5-F1
#
_cell.length_a   1.000
_cell.length_b   1.000
_cell.length_c   1.000
_cell.angle_alpha   90.00
_cell.angle_beta   90.00
_cell.angle_gamma   90.00
#
_symmetry.space_group_name_H-M   'P 1'
#
loop_
_entity.id
_entity.type
_entity.pdbx_description
1 polymer ?
#
loop_
_entity_poly.entity_id
_entity_poly.type
_entity_poly.pdbx_seq_one_letter_code
_entity_poly.pdbx_strand_id
1 'polypeptide(L)'
;MEYTRKKIAEEAQVSPQKVFRYIKAHNVEPTKRVGRTDYFSEDDAHEMLTFFAEEKKEREVNQTSSDDSISKDEYITTLKAQVQDLQKRLDSKEDEVSELHRLLSQEQQLARTEQSKRLELEATNTKLIEANTDVLNEKDTKIQELEKKLLEEKNKGFWSRLFGR
;
A
#
# COMPACT_ATOMS: atom_id res chain seq x y z
N MET A 1 35.99 -49.48 5.22
CA MET A 1 36.37 -48.21 5.93
C MET A 1 35.10 -47.43 6.26
N GLU A 2 35.12 -46.48 7.20
CA GLU A 2 33.91 -45.69 7.54
C GLU A 2 33.97 -44.28 6.93
N TYR A 3 32.88 -43.87 6.28
CA TYR A 3 32.80 -42.61 5.56
C TYR A 3 31.84 -41.63 6.24
N THR A 4 32.26 -40.37 6.36
CA THR A 4 31.40 -39.30 6.85
C THR A 4 30.95 -38.42 5.69
N ARG A 5 29.85 -37.68 5.85
CA ARG A 5 29.39 -36.69 4.85
C ARG A 5 30.50 -35.74 4.40
N LYS A 6 31.38 -35.34 5.33
CA LYS A 6 32.52 -34.46 5.04
C LYS A 6 33.55 -35.15 4.14
N LYS A 7 33.93 -36.39 4.47
CA LYS A 7 34.88 -37.17 3.67
C LYS A 7 34.36 -37.43 2.25
N ILE A 8 33.09 -37.82 2.12
CA ILE A 8 32.43 -38.02 0.83
C ILE A 8 32.40 -36.73 0.02
N ALA A 9 32.10 -35.59 0.67
CA ALA A 9 32.07 -34.28 0.02
C ALA A 9 33.46 -33.85 -0.49
N GLU A 10 34.50 -34.05 0.32
CA GLU A 10 35.88 -33.74 -0.05
C GLU A 10 36.35 -34.59 -1.24
N GLU A 11 36.05 -35.90 -1.21
CA GLU A 11 36.44 -36.85 -2.26
C GLU A 11 35.67 -36.64 -3.57
N ALA A 12 34.36 -36.32 -3.50
CA ALA A 12 33.57 -35.93 -4.67
C ALA A 12 33.78 -34.47 -5.11
N GLN A 13 34.57 -33.66 -4.39
CA GLN A 13 34.76 -32.22 -4.64
C GLN A 13 33.43 -31.43 -4.69
N VAL A 14 32.47 -31.78 -3.84
CA VAL A 14 31.15 -31.12 -3.72
C VAL A 14 30.96 -30.52 -2.32
N SER A 15 29.93 -29.69 -2.15
CA SER A 15 29.62 -29.16 -0.82
C SER A 15 29.01 -30.26 0.08
N PRO A 16 29.30 -30.27 1.40
CA PRO A 16 28.65 -31.19 2.34
C PRO A 16 27.12 -31.12 2.35
N GLN A 17 26.56 -29.96 2.00
CA GLN A 17 25.11 -29.78 1.85
C GLN A 17 24.55 -30.55 0.65
N LYS A 18 25.31 -30.68 -0.44
CA LYS A 18 24.91 -31.45 -1.62
C LYS A 18 24.84 -32.95 -1.28
N VAL A 19 25.84 -33.46 -0.55
CA VAL A 19 25.84 -34.83 -0.02
C VAL A 19 24.64 -35.05 0.91
N PHE A 20 24.35 -34.11 1.81
CA PHE A 20 23.16 -34.19 2.68
C PHE A 20 21.84 -34.26 1.90
N ARG A 21 21.70 -33.47 0.83
CA ARG A 21 20.51 -33.50 -0.03
C ARG A 21 20.36 -34.85 -0.73
N TYR A 22 21.45 -35.42 -1.24
CA TYR A 22 21.45 -36.75 -1.85
C TYR A 22 20.97 -37.81 -0.85
N ILE A 23 21.57 -37.84 0.35
CA ILE A 23 21.19 -38.77 1.43
C ILE A 23 19.69 -38.66 1.74
N LYS A 24 19.15 -37.44 1.79
CA LYS A 24 17.72 -37.19 2.02
C LYS A 24 16.84 -37.61 0.84
N ALA A 25 17.28 -37.41 -0.39
CA ALA A 25 16.52 -37.74 -1.58
C ALA A 25 16.47 -39.24 -1.87
N HIS A 26 17.50 -39.99 -1.46
CA HIS A 26 17.63 -41.43 -1.73
C HIS A 26 17.46 -42.29 -0.48
N ASN A 27 17.03 -41.67 0.63
CA ASN A 27 16.77 -42.33 1.92
C ASN A 27 17.93 -43.21 2.39
N VAL A 28 19.18 -42.73 2.21
CA VAL A 28 20.37 -43.48 2.64
C VAL A 28 20.49 -43.43 4.15
N GLU A 29 20.47 -44.59 4.79
CA GLU A 29 20.56 -44.71 6.24
C GLU A 29 22.03 -44.84 6.69
N PRO A 30 22.44 -44.11 7.75
CA PRO A 30 23.78 -44.25 8.27
C PRO A 30 23.96 -45.58 9.00
N THR A 31 25.06 -46.28 8.73
CA THR A 31 25.44 -47.53 9.42
C THR A 31 25.64 -47.31 10.92
N LYS A 32 26.12 -46.12 11.31
CA LYS A 32 26.19 -45.71 12.71
C LYS A 32 26.15 -44.19 12.87
N ARG A 33 25.72 -43.74 14.04
CA ARG A 33 25.76 -42.35 14.46
C ARG A 33 26.59 -42.24 15.74
N VAL A 34 27.64 -41.41 15.71
CA VAL A 34 28.44 -41.07 16.90
C VAL A 34 28.27 -39.58 17.15
N GLY A 35 27.55 -39.25 18.23
CA GLY A 35 27.15 -37.86 18.52
C GLY A 35 26.27 -37.29 17.40
N ARG A 36 26.73 -36.21 16.76
CA ARG A 36 26.04 -35.55 15.62
C ARG A 36 26.60 -35.97 14.25
N THR A 37 27.52 -36.94 14.23
CA THR A 37 28.19 -37.39 13.02
C THR A 37 27.61 -38.72 12.54
N ASP A 38 27.21 -38.72 11.28
CA ASP A 38 26.69 -39.88 10.57
C ASP A 38 27.82 -40.56 9.81
N TYR A 39 27.91 -41.88 9.95
CA TYR A 39 28.86 -42.73 9.27
C TYR A 39 28.10 -43.66 8.33
N PHE A 40 28.60 -43.78 7.11
CA PHE A 40 28.02 -44.56 6.03
C PHE A 40 28.93 -45.72 5.69
N SER A 41 28.34 -46.75 5.10
CA SER A 41 29.07 -47.91 4.63
C SER A 41 29.97 -47.52 3.45
N GLU A 42 30.90 -48.41 3.10
CA GLU A 42 31.77 -48.22 1.95
C GLU A 42 30.96 -48.27 0.64
N ASP A 43 29.93 -49.12 0.59
CA ASP A 43 29.05 -49.26 -0.56
C ASP A 43 28.22 -47.98 -0.79
N ASP A 44 27.60 -47.44 0.27
CA ASP A 44 26.84 -46.19 0.20
C ASP A 44 27.74 -45.01 -0.22
N ALA A 45 28.96 -44.97 0.30
CA ALA A 45 29.93 -43.95 -0.08
C ALA A 45 30.32 -44.07 -1.55
N HIS A 46 30.57 -45.28 -2.03
CA HIS A 46 30.92 -45.53 -3.42
C HIS A 46 29.78 -45.14 -4.38
N GLU A 47 28.52 -45.44 -4.01
CA GLU A 47 27.35 -45.04 -4.80
C GLU A 47 27.25 -43.51 -4.90
N MET A 48 27.40 -42.80 -3.77
CA MET A 48 27.40 -41.33 -3.74
C MET A 48 28.52 -40.74 -4.60
N LEU A 49 29.74 -41.27 -4.48
CA LEU A 49 30.90 -40.79 -5.25
C LEU A 49 30.69 -41.00 -6.76
N THR A 50 30.14 -42.15 -7.13
CA THR A 50 29.83 -42.50 -8.53
C THR A 50 28.78 -41.55 -9.10
N PHE A 51 27.69 -41.33 -8.37
CA PHE A 51 26.64 -40.38 -8.77
C PHE A 51 27.20 -38.98 -9.01
N PHE A 52 28.02 -38.45 -8.09
CA PHE A 52 28.59 -37.11 -8.27
C PHE A 52 29.63 -37.04 -9.41
N ALA A 53 30.34 -38.13 -9.67
CA ALA A 53 31.25 -38.22 -10.81
C ALA A 53 30.51 -38.24 -12.15
N GLU A 54 29.40 -38.96 -12.24
CA GLU A 54 28.54 -39.00 -13.44
C GLU A 54 27.84 -37.66 -13.67
N GLU A 55 27.27 -37.05 -12.63
CA GLU A 55 26.65 -35.73 -12.71
C GLU A 55 27.65 -34.66 -13.18
N LYS A 56 28.93 -34.78 -12.78
CA LYS A 56 30.01 -33.90 -13.26
C LYS A 56 30.30 -34.13 -14.75
N LYS A 57 30.38 -35.37 -15.20
CA LYS A 57 30.58 -35.71 -16.62
C LYS A 57 29.41 -35.23 -17.48
N GLU A 58 28.17 -35.40 -17.03
CA GLU A 58 27.00 -34.90 -17.75
C GLU A 58 27.03 -33.38 -17.88
N ARG A 59 27.45 -32.66 -16.84
CA ARG A 59 27.62 -31.20 -16.91
C ARG A 59 28.74 -30.79 -17.87
N GLU A 60 29.86 -31.51 -17.89
CA GLU A 60 30.97 -31.23 -18.80
C GLU A 60 30.59 -31.53 -20.26
N VAL A 61 29.86 -32.62 -20.53
CA VAL A 61 29.35 -32.98 -21.88
C VAL A 61 28.25 -32.02 -22.35
N ASN A 62 27.38 -31.57 -21.44
CA ASN A 62 26.36 -30.57 -21.78
C ASN A 62 26.94 -29.15 -21.94
N GLN A 63 28.11 -28.85 -21.37
CA GLN A 63 28.84 -27.61 -21.61
C GLN A 63 29.56 -27.58 -22.96
N THR A 64 29.98 -28.72 -23.50
CA THR A 64 30.61 -28.79 -24.84
C THR A 64 29.60 -28.93 -25.98
N SER A 65 28.33 -29.22 -25.68
CA SER A 65 27.25 -29.45 -26.66
C SER A 65 26.25 -28.30 -26.78
N SER A 66 26.39 -27.24 -25.96
CA SER A 66 25.58 -26.03 -26.03
C SER A 66 26.18 -25.07 -27.04
N ASP A 67 25.80 -25.28 -28.31
CA ASP A 67 25.77 -24.27 -29.37
C ASP A 67 24.65 -23.25 -29.07
N ASP A 68 24.74 -22.59 -27.91
CA ASP A 68 23.82 -21.54 -27.49
C ASP A 68 24.62 -20.41 -26.82
N SER A 69 25.72 -20.02 -27.49
CA SER A 69 26.42 -18.80 -27.14
C SER A 69 25.68 -17.61 -27.75
N ILE A 70 24.65 -17.12 -27.07
CA ILE A 70 24.44 -15.67 -27.06
C ILE A 70 25.78 -15.10 -26.59
N SER A 71 26.48 -14.40 -27.50
CA SER A 71 27.77 -13.80 -27.17
C SER A 71 27.59 -13.00 -25.87
N LYS A 72 28.57 -13.02 -24.97
CA LYS A 72 28.50 -12.20 -23.73
C LYS A 72 28.14 -10.75 -24.05
N ASP A 73 28.57 -10.26 -25.21
CA ASP A 73 28.23 -8.93 -25.71
C ASP A 73 26.73 -8.77 -26.03
N GLU A 74 26.09 -9.78 -26.61
CA GLU A 74 24.65 -9.78 -26.90
C GLU A 74 23.81 -9.90 -25.61
N TYR A 75 24.31 -10.63 -24.61
CA TYR A 75 23.70 -10.62 -23.28
C TYR A 75 23.84 -9.26 -22.58
N ILE A 76 24.99 -8.59 -22.75
CA ILE A 76 25.20 -7.24 -22.20
C ILE A 76 24.33 -6.20 -22.91
N THR A 77 24.13 -6.30 -24.23
CA THR A 77 23.28 -5.36 -24.98
C THR A 77 21.81 -5.53 -24.59
N THR A 78 21.33 -6.76 -24.45
CA THR A 78 19.95 -7.04 -24.00
C THR A 78 19.72 -6.53 -22.58
N LEU A 79 20.65 -6.75 -21.65
CA LEU A 79 20.57 -6.17 -20.30
C LEU A 79 20.56 -4.64 -20.30
N LYS A 80 21.41 -3.99 -21.11
CA LYS A 80 21.41 -2.52 -21.22
C LYS A 80 20.09 -2.00 -21.77
N ALA A 81 19.51 -2.67 -22.78
CA ALA A 81 18.22 -2.30 -23.33
C ALA A 81 17.10 -2.45 -22.29
N GLN A 82 17.12 -3.52 -21.48
CA GLN A 82 16.17 -3.71 -20.38
C GLN A 82 16.31 -2.63 -19.30
N VAL A 83 17.54 -2.26 -18.92
CA VAL A 83 17.77 -1.17 -17.96
C VAL A 83 17.23 0.15 -18.50
N GLN A 84 17.46 0.45 -19.78
CA GLN A 84 16.93 1.67 -20.41
C GLN A 84 15.39 1.69 -20.47
N ASP A 85 14.75 0.55 -20.78
CA ASP A 85 13.29 0.44 -20.77
C ASP A 85 12.73 0.66 -19.36
N LEU A 86 13.33 0.01 -18.35
CA LEU A 86 12.95 0.19 -16.95
C LEU A 86 13.11 1.63 -16.49
N GLN A 87 14.19 2.31 -16.91
CA GLN A 87 14.41 3.73 -16.60
C GLN A 87 13.30 4.60 -17.19
N LYS A 88 12.97 4.41 -18.48
CA LYS A 88 11.87 5.16 -19.12
C LYS A 88 10.52 4.94 -18.45
N ARG A 89 10.26 3.70 -18.02
CA ARG A 89 9.03 3.36 -17.29
C ARG A 89 9.01 4.01 -15.91
N LEU A 90 10.15 4.12 -15.25
CA LEU A 90 10.28 4.83 -13.98
C LEU A 90 10.01 6.32 -14.17
N ASP A 91 10.67 6.96 -15.13
CA ASP A 91 10.50 8.38 -15.43
C ASP A 91 9.02 8.69 -15.74
N SER A 92 8.38 7.88 -16.60
CA SER A 92 6.95 8.03 -16.91
C SER A 92 6.04 7.87 -15.67
N LYS A 93 6.42 7.05 -14.70
CA LYS A 93 5.66 6.87 -13.46
C LYS A 93 5.88 8.02 -12.50
N GLU A 94 7.08 8.59 -12.46
CA GLU A 94 7.37 9.80 -11.68
C GLU A 94 6.59 11.01 -12.21
N ASP A 95 6.46 11.15 -13.53
CA ASP A 95 5.61 12.16 -14.15
C ASP A 95 4.13 11.98 -13.78
N GLU A 96 3.61 10.75 -13.82
CA GLU A 96 2.23 10.43 -13.44
C GLU A 96 1.97 10.76 -11.95
N VAL A 97 2.91 10.42 -11.07
CA VAL A 97 2.83 10.77 -9.63
C VAL A 97 2.83 12.29 -9.44
N SER A 98 3.65 13.01 -10.20
CA SER A 98 3.72 14.47 -10.13
C SER A 98 2.41 15.14 -10.55
N GLU A 99 1.78 14.66 -11.63
CA GLU A 99 0.46 15.12 -12.05
C GLU A 99 -0.64 14.77 -11.04
N LEU A 100 -0.63 13.57 -10.47
CA LEU A 100 -1.57 13.18 -9.41
C LEU A 100 -1.45 14.08 -8.18
N HIS A 101 -0.23 14.41 -7.75
CA HIS A 101 -0.02 15.36 -6.66
C HIS A 101 -0.52 16.77 -7.01
N ARG A 102 -0.33 17.22 -8.25
CA ARG A 102 -0.84 18.52 -8.71
C ARG A 102 -2.37 18.56 -8.65
N LEU A 103 -3.04 17.52 -9.17
CA LEU A 103 -4.50 17.41 -9.14
C LEU A 103 -5.03 17.32 -7.71
N LEU A 104 -4.40 16.53 -6.85
CA LEU A 104 -4.77 16.43 -5.44
C LEU A 104 -4.67 17.78 -4.72
N SER A 105 -3.62 18.54 -4.99
CA SER A 105 -3.44 19.89 -4.44
C SER A 105 -4.56 20.84 -4.90
N GLN A 106 -4.94 20.77 -6.18
CA GLN A 106 -6.05 21.54 -6.74
C GLN A 106 -7.39 21.19 -6.08
N GLU A 107 -7.68 19.90 -5.94
CA GLU A 107 -8.89 19.42 -5.26
C GLU A 107 -8.95 19.87 -3.80
N GLN A 108 -7.84 19.78 -3.07
CA GLN A 108 -7.76 20.27 -1.68
C GLN A 108 -7.99 21.77 -1.59
N GLN A 109 -7.47 22.55 -2.53
CA GLN A 109 -7.68 24.00 -2.58
C GLN A 109 -9.15 24.34 -2.89
N LEU A 110 -9.76 23.64 -3.83
CA LEU A 110 -11.18 23.80 -4.18
C LEU A 110 -12.06 23.45 -2.99
N ALA A 111 -11.83 22.30 -2.35
CA ALA A 111 -12.58 21.87 -1.17
C ALA A 111 -12.53 22.90 -0.02
N ARG A 112 -11.35 23.47 0.26
CA ARG A 112 -11.21 24.55 1.26
C ARG A 112 -11.98 25.81 0.86
N THR A 113 -11.93 26.18 -0.42
CA THR A 113 -12.64 27.36 -0.94
C THR A 113 -14.15 27.17 -0.87
N GLU A 114 -14.65 25.99 -1.24
CA GLU A 114 -16.07 25.65 -1.13
C GLU A 114 -16.55 25.63 0.32
N GLN A 115 -15.75 25.05 1.23
CA GLN A 115 -16.06 25.04 2.65
C GLN A 115 -16.15 26.47 3.22
N SER A 116 -15.21 27.35 2.87
CA SER A 116 -15.25 28.77 3.28
C SER A 116 -16.52 29.46 2.77
N LYS A 117 -16.86 29.28 1.49
CA LYS A 117 -18.07 29.86 0.89
C LYS A 117 -19.34 29.34 1.56
N ARG A 118 -19.40 28.05 1.92
CA ARG A 118 -20.54 27.48 2.65
C ARG A 118 -20.70 28.13 4.02
N LEU A 119 -19.62 28.26 4.78
CA LEU A 119 -19.64 28.92 6.09
C LEU A 119 -20.05 30.39 5.99
N GLU A 120 -19.58 31.11 4.97
CA GLU A 120 -20.00 32.49 4.71
C GLU A 120 -21.50 32.59 4.41
N LEU A 121 -22.03 31.68 3.57
CA LEU A 121 -23.46 31.63 3.25
C LEU A 121 -24.32 31.23 4.47
N GLU A 122 -23.85 30.30 5.30
CA GLU A 122 -24.53 29.94 6.55
C GLU A 122 -24.55 31.13 7.52
N ALA A 123 -23.45 31.87 7.65
CA ALA A 123 -23.37 33.06 8.49
C ALA A 123 -24.29 34.19 7.98
N THR A 124 -24.36 34.42 6.66
CA THR A 124 -25.27 35.43 6.10
C THR A 124 -26.73 35.02 6.25
N ASN A 125 -27.08 33.76 6.00
CA ASN A 125 -28.43 33.24 6.23
C ASN A 125 -28.85 33.36 7.70
N THR A 126 -27.96 33.04 8.64
CA THR A 126 -28.24 33.17 10.07
C THR A 126 -28.55 34.62 10.43
N LYS A 127 -27.73 35.57 9.98
CA LYS A 127 -27.97 37.02 10.17
C LYS A 127 -29.29 37.50 9.55
N LEU A 128 -29.66 36.98 8.38
CA LEU A 128 -30.94 37.32 7.73
C LEU A 128 -32.13 36.76 8.52
N ILE A 129 -32.01 35.55 9.06
CA ILE A 129 -33.04 34.94 9.92
C ILE A 129 -33.18 35.75 11.22
N GLU A 130 -32.08 36.09 11.88
CA GLU A 130 -32.05 36.93 13.08
C GLU A 130 -32.70 38.29 12.82
N ALA A 131 -32.28 39.00 11.77
CA ALA A 131 -32.86 40.30 11.41
C ALA A 131 -34.37 40.22 11.09
N ASN A 132 -34.81 39.17 10.39
CA ASN A 132 -36.24 38.97 10.15
C ASN A 132 -37.01 38.65 11.43
N THR A 133 -36.41 37.90 12.35
CA THR A 133 -37.01 37.56 13.64
C THR A 133 -37.17 38.83 14.50
N ASP A 134 -36.17 39.70 14.52
CA ASP A 134 -36.23 40.98 15.23
C ASP A 134 -37.34 41.87 14.66
N VAL A 135 -37.46 41.98 13.32
CA VAL A 135 -38.55 42.73 12.68
C VAL A 135 -39.92 42.14 12.98
N LEU A 136 -40.04 40.81 13.07
CA LEU A 136 -41.29 40.15 13.47
C LEU A 136 -41.65 40.47 14.92
N ASN A 137 -40.68 40.38 15.83
CA ASN A 137 -40.88 40.74 17.25
C ASN A 137 -41.27 42.22 17.43
N GLU A 138 -40.65 43.13 16.69
CA GLU A 138 -41.04 44.55 16.68
C GLU A 138 -42.48 44.76 16.18
N LYS A 139 -42.90 44.01 15.15
CA LYS A 139 -44.30 44.08 14.67
C LYS A 139 -45.26 43.54 15.72
N ASP A 140 -44.94 42.42 16.35
CA ASP A 140 -45.78 41.80 17.38
C ASP A 140 -45.96 42.71 18.59
N THR A 141 -44.87 43.34 19.08
CA THR A 141 -44.96 44.31 20.18
C THR A 141 -45.83 45.52 19.82
N LYS A 142 -45.72 46.02 18.58
CA LYS A 142 -46.54 47.14 18.11
C LYS A 142 -48.01 46.76 17.96
N ILE A 143 -48.31 45.54 17.52
CA ILE A 143 -49.68 45.00 17.47
C ILE A 143 -50.26 44.94 18.88
N GLN A 144 -49.53 44.38 19.86
CA GLN A 144 -49.98 44.32 21.26
C GLN A 144 -50.24 45.71 21.85
N GLU A 145 -49.39 46.70 21.55
CA GLU A 145 -49.59 48.07 22.02
C GLU A 145 -50.86 48.71 21.41
N LEU A 146 -51.11 48.49 20.12
CA LEU A 146 -52.32 48.96 19.43
C LEU A 146 -53.58 48.28 19.97
N GLU A 147 -53.54 46.98 20.24
CA GLU A 147 -54.65 46.23 20.85
C GLU A 147 -54.97 46.77 22.25
N LYS A 148 -53.94 47.08 23.04
CA LYS A 148 -54.12 47.72 24.36
C LYS A 148 -54.78 49.09 24.25
N LYS A 149 -54.29 49.96 23.34
CA LYS A 149 -54.90 51.28 23.09
C LYS A 149 -56.34 51.16 22.61
N LEU A 150 -56.63 50.19 21.73
CA LEU A 150 -57.98 49.91 21.26
C LEU A 150 -58.90 49.48 22.43
N LEU A 151 -58.40 48.65 23.34
CA LEU A 151 -59.15 48.21 24.51
C LEU A 151 -59.42 49.37 25.47
N GLU A 152 -58.43 50.23 25.72
CA GLU A 152 -58.59 51.45 26.52
C GLU A 152 -59.63 52.39 25.90
N GLU A 153 -59.56 52.63 24.59
CA GLU A 153 -60.57 53.40 23.86
C GLU A 153 -61.95 52.76 23.93
N LYS A 154 -62.05 51.42 23.78
CA LYS A 154 -63.31 50.65 23.91
C LYS A 154 -63.94 50.78 25.30
N ASN A 155 -63.13 50.86 26.34
CA ASN A 155 -63.56 50.98 27.73
C ASN A 155 -63.91 52.42 28.14
N LYS A 156 -63.60 53.43 27.33
CA LYS A 156 -64.07 54.80 27.56
C LYS A 156 -65.58 54.90 27.36
N GLY A 157 -66.28 55.42 28.37
CA GLY A 157 -67.72 55.68 28.31
C GLY A 157 -68.07 56.75 27.27
N PHE A 158 -69.32 56.72 26.78
CA PHE A 158 -69.84 57.60 25.72
C PHE A 158 -69.53 59.10 25.95
N TRP A 159 -69.72 59.60 27.16
CA TRP A 159 -69.46 61.00 27.51
C TRP A 159 -67.95 61.34 27.58
N SER A 160 -67.11 60.39 28.03
CA SER A 160 -65.66 60.60 28.06
C SER A 160 -65.06 60.65 26.65
N ARG A 161 -65.62 59.89 25.70
CA ARG A 161 -65.26 59.97 24.27
C ARG A 161 -65.68 61.28 23.61
N LEU A 162 -66.85 61.83 23.98
CA LEU A 162 -67.38 63.06 23.37
C LEU A 162 -66.75 64.35 23.93
N PHE A 163 -66.37 64.36 25.21
CA PHE A 163 -65.97 65.59 25.90
C PHE A 163 -64.56 65.55 26.51
N GLY A 164 -63.82 64.44 26.34
CA GLY A 164 -62.41 64.34 26.75
C GLY A 164 -62.17 64.49 28.26
N ARG A 165 -63.21 64.27 29.09
CA ARG A 165 -63.12 64.26 30.56
C ARG A 165 -63.37 62.87 31.12
#